data_AF-A0A8T5PNE3-F1
#
_entry.id   AF-A0A8T5PNE3-F1
#
_cell.length_a   1.000
_cell.length_b   1.000
_cell.length_c   1.000
_cell.angle_alpha   90.00
_cell.angle_beta   90.00
_cell.angle_gamma   90.00
#
_symmetry.space_group_name_H-M   'P 1'
#
loop_
_entity.id
_entity.type
_entity.pdbx_description
1 polymer ?
#
loop_
_entity_poly.entity_id
_entity_poly.type
_entity_poly.pdbx_seq_one_letter_code
_entity_poly.pdbx_strand_id
1 'polypeptide(L)' 'MGYEHKNKKGQKYYLHTKTVKLKSTGKMQTIYYFSKDPKGSIDLPAGYKVVENPKTGLPFLKKK' A
#
# COMPACT_ATOMS: atom_id res chain seq x y z
N MET A 1 -13.71 -0.49 -7.43
CA MET A 1 -12.82 -1.65 -7.26
C MET A 1 -11.55 -1.16 -6.57
N GLY A 2 -10.81 -2.03 -5.93
CA GLY A 2 -9.52 -1.66 -5.33
C GLY A 2 -8.44 -2.59 -5.83
N TYR A 3 -7.19 -2.14 -5.77
CA TYR A 3 -6.06 -2.91 -6.24
C TYR A 3 -5.79 -4.10 -5.31
N GLU A 4 -5.89 -5.32 -5.84
CA GLU A 4 -5.51 -6.56 -5.17
C GLU A 4 -4.13 -7.02 -5.66
N HIS A 5 -3.27 -7.41 -4.72
CA HIS A 5 -1.96 -8.00 -4.96
C HIS A 5 -1.83 -9.33 -4.23
N LYS A 6 -1.43 -10.38 -4.94
CA LYS A 6 -1.05 -11.66 -4.32
C LYS A 6 0.46 -11.72 -4.21
N ASN A 7 0.98 -11.80 -2.99
CA ASN A 7 2.42 -11.89 -2.79
C ASN A 7 2.97 -13.28 -3.16
N LYS A 8 4.30 -13.41 -3.22
CA LYS A 8 4.99 -14.70 -3.45
C LYS A 8 4.63 -15.82 -2.46
N LYS A 9 4.15 -15.47 -1.27
CA LYS A 9 3.71 -16.42 -0.23
C LYS A 9 2.24 -16.84 -0.39
N GLY A 10 1.56 -16.40 -1.45
CA GLY A 10 0.16 -16.70 -1.73
C GLY A 10 -0.86 -15.89 -0.92
N GLN A 11 -0.41 -14.93 -0.11
CA GLN A 11 -1.28 -14.05 0.68
C GLN A 11 -1.79 -12.89 -0.17
N LYS A 12 -3.09 -12.63 -0.05
CA LYS A 12 -3.74 -11.51 -0.70
C LYS A 12 -3.62 -10.25 0.15
N TYR A 13 -3.31 -9.16 -0.53
CA TYR A 13 -3.25 -7.83 0.03
C TYR A 13 -3.99 -6.87 -0.87
N TYR A 14 -4.59 -5.86 -0.27
CA TYR A 14 -5.33 -4.81 -0.95
C TYR A 14 -4.65 -3.49 -0.65
N LEU A 15 -4.65 -2.59 -1.62
CA LEU A 15 -4.07 -1.26 -1.48
C LEU A 15 -5.04 -0.33 -0.74
N HIS A 16 -4.52 0.38 0.27
CA HIS A 16 -5.24 1.38 1.04
C HIS A 16 -4.47 2.70 1.08
N THR A 17 -5.19 3.78 1.39
CA THR A 17 -4.61 5.08 1.65
C THR A 17 -5.06 5.61 3.00
N LYS A 18 -4.17 6.35 3.69
CA LYS A 18 -4.49 7.02 4.93
C LYS A 18 -3.74 8.32 5.03
N THR A 19 -4.44 9.39 5.39
CA THR A 19 -3.81 10.65 5.76
C THR A 19 -3.39 10.55 7.22
N VAL A 20 -2.08 10.57 7.47
CA VAL A 20 -1.50 10.52 8.81
C VAL A 20 -0.83 11.86 9.11
N LYS A 21 -0.93 12.30 10.37
CA LYS A 21 -0.20 13.47 10.86
C LYS A 21 1.18 13.01 11.35
N LEU A 22 2.24 13.46 10.69
CA LEU A 22 3.61 13.18 11.13
C LEU A 22 3.87 13.86 12.47
N LYS A 23 4.22 13.08 13.49
CA LYS A 23 4.49 13.61 14.85
C LYS A 23 5.66 14.59 14.90
N SER A 24 6.65 14.45 14.01
CA SER A 24 7.86 15.28 14.00
C SER A 24 7.61 16.71 13.49
N THR A 25 6.85 16.87 12.40
CA THR A 25 6.67 18.18 11.73
C THR A 25 5.24 18.70 11.81
N GLY A 26 4.29 17.90 12.32
CA GLY A 26 2.86 18.24 12.34
C GLY A 26 2.16 18.22 10.98
N LYS A 27 2.89 17.97 9.89
CA LYS A 27 2.37 17.92 8.53
C LYS A 27 1.47 16.71 8.32
N MET A 28 0.41 16.90 7.53
CA MET A 28 -0.41 15.81 7.02
C MET A 28 0.30 15.16 5.83
N GLN A 29 0.48 13.85 5.89
CA GLN A 29 1.03 13.07 4.79
C GLN A 29 0.06 11.95 4.44
N THR A 30 -0.30 11.86 3.16
CA THR A 30 -1.02 10.71 2.63
C THR A 30 -0.03 9.58 2.43
N ILE A 31 -0.22 8.50 3.18
CA ILE A 31 0.54 7.26 3.03
C ILE A 31 -0.32 6.23 2.30
N TYR A 32 0.38 5.33 1.61
CA TYR A 32 -0.23 4.18 1.00
C TYR A 32 0.32 2.92 1.64
N TYR A 33 -0.54 1.95 1.91
CA TYR A 33 -0.17 0.72 2.59
C TYR A 33 -1.03 -0.44 2.12
N PHE A 34 -0.50 -1.65 2.28
CA PHE A 34 -1.20 -2.88 1.94
C PHE A 34 -1.78 -3.54 3.19
N SER A 35 -3.05 -3.92 3.13
CA SER A 35 -3.78 -4.61 4.20
C SER A 35 -4.41 -5.90 3.69
N LYS A 36 -4.73 -6.84 4.59
CA LYS A 36 -5.50 -8.04 4.24
C LYS A 36 -7.00 -7.79 4.11
N ASP A 37 -7.46 -6.63 4.58
CA ASP A 37 -8.86 -6.23 4.48
C ASP A 37 -9.17 -5.69 3.07
N PRO A 38 -10.14 -6.25 2.33
CA PRO A 38 -10.57 -5.70 1.04
C PRO A 38 -11.40 -4.40 1.17
N LYS A 39 -11.97 -4.11 2.34
CA LYS A 39 -12.94 -3.04 2.53
C LYS A 39 -12.27 -1.66 2.56
N GLY A 40 -12.68 -0.79 1.64
CA GLY A 40 -12.07 0.55 1.50
C GLY A 40 -10.74 0.55 0.74
N SER A 41 -10.47 -0.54 0.02
CA SER A 41 -9.35 -0.59 -0.91
C SER A 41 -9.51 0.43 -2.04
N ILE A 42 -8.37 0.98 -2.47
CA ILE A 42 -8.28 1.99 -3.53
C ILE A 42 -7.53 1.44 -4.72
N ASP A 43 -7.71 2.09 -5.87
CA ASP A 43 -6.96 1.77 -7.09
C ASP A 43 -5.50 2.24 -7.00
N LEU A 44 -4.65 1.61 -7.81
CA LEU A 44 -3.23 1.94 -7.90
C LEU A 44 -3.06 3.35 -8.50
N PRO A 45 -2.51 4.33 -7.75
CA PRO A 45 -2.30 5.67 -8.29
C PRO A 45 -1.30 5.66 -9.45
N ALA A 46 -1.56 6.52 -10.44
CA ALA A 46 -0.69 6.68 -11.61
C ALA A 46 0.74 7.09 -11.17
N GLY A 47 1.75 6.49 -11.79
CA GLY A 47 3.15 6.75 -11.47
C GLY A 47 3.69 5.97 -10.27
N TYR A 48 2.93 5.03 -9.72
CA TYR A 48 3.42 4.07 -8.73
C TYR A 48 3.39 2.65 -9.30
N LYS A 49 4.30 1.81 -8.81
CA LYS A 49 4.33 0.37 -9.07
C LYS A 49 4.38 -0.40 -7.76
N VAL A 50 3.78 -1.58 -7.76
CA VAL A 50 3.82 -2.47 -6.59
C VAL A 50 5.09 -3.31 -6.65
N VAL A 51 5.82 -3.32 -5.55
CA VAL A 51 7.04 -4.10 -5.37
C VAL A 51 6.90 -4.88 -4.09
N GLU A 52 7.39 -6.12 -4.08
CA GLU A 52 7.40 -6.95 -2.88
C GLU A 52 8.77 -6.89 -2.20
N ASN A 53 8.77 -6.78 -0.88
CA ASN A 53 10.01 -6.92 -0.13
C ASN A 53 10.47 -8.38 -0.15
N PRO A 54 11.66 -8.72 -0.70
CA PRO A 54 12.10 -10.11 -0.81
C PRO A 54 12.25 -10.82 0.53
N LYS A 55 12.56 -10.09 1.62
CA LYS A 55 12.73 -10.66 2.96
C LYS A 55 11.38 -10.98 3.64
N THR A 56 10.45 -10.04 3.65
CA THR A 56 9.18 -10.21 4.38
C THR A 56 8.04 -10.74 3.51
N GLY A 57 8.10 -10.52 2.19
CA GLY A 57 7.00 -10.76 1.25
C GLY A 57 5.90 -9.70 1.35
N LEU A 58 6.15 -8.56 2.01
CA LEU A 58 5.17 -7.48 2.13
C LEU A 58 5.19 -6.63 0.85
N PRO A 59 4.04 -6.44 0.17
CA PRO A 59 3.94 -5.51 -0.94
C PRO A 59 3.99 -4.06 -0.45
N PHE A 60 4.66 -3.21 -1.22
CA PHE A 60 4.74 -1.77 -1.01
C PHE A 60 4.75 -1.03 -2.34
N LEU A 61 4.37 0.25 -2.31
CA LEU A 61 4.40 1.11 -3.49
C LEU A 61 5.78 1.74 -3.65
N LYS A 62 6.32 1.64 -4.86
CA LYS A 62 7.52 2.35 -5.29
C LYS A 62 7.10 3.35 -6.38
N LYS A 63 7.55 4.60 -6.26
CA LYS A 63 7.39 5.58 -7.35
C LYS A 63 8.12 5.04 -8.58
N LYS A 64 7.45 5.10 -9.73
CA LYS A 64 7.96 4.56 -10.99
C LYS A 64 9.21 5.31 -11.42
#